data_AF-A0A368FP24-F1
#
_entry.id   AF-A0A368FP24-F1
#
_cell.length_a   1.000
_cell.length_b   1.000
_cell.length_c   1.000
_cell.angle_alpha   90.00
_cell.angle_beta   90.00
_cell.angle_gamma   90.00
#
_symmetry.space_group_name_H-M   'P 1'
#
loop_
_entity.id
_entity.type
_entity.pdbx_description
1 polymer ?
#
loop_
_entity_poly.entity_id
_entity_poly.type
_entity_poly.pdbx_seq_one_letter_code
_entity_poly.pdbx_strand_id
1 'polypeptide(L)'
;MFSSFVEFLRFSFLSLYLLTFQLPDGRTIRLGGERFEAPEVLFQPHLINVEKPGLSEILFGCIQSSDIDTRLDFYKHIVLSGGSTMYPGLPSRLEKEMKQLYLDRVLKGNTELFQVRLVAFSCFFFRQHSVNSYLH
;
A
#
# COMPACT_ATOMS: atom_id res chain seq x y z
N MET A 1 5.59 -18.58 27.51
CA MET A 1 4.23 -18.05 27.71
C MET A 1 3.83 -17.01 26.66
N PHE A 2 4.74 -16.12 26.20
CA PHE A 2 4.45 -15.17 25.11
C PHE A 2 4.26 -15.81 23.72
N SER A 3 4.99 -16.90 23.40
CA SER A 3 4.88 -17.56 22.08
C SER A 3 3.50 -18.16 21.80
N SER A 4 2.89 -18.80 22.80
CA SER A 4 1.59 -19.47 22.66
C SER A 4 0.42 -18.48 22.57
N PHE A 5 0.55 -17.28 23.15
CA PHE A 5 -0.47 -16.23 23.05
C PHE A 5 -0.45 -15.54 21.68
N VAL A 6 0.75 -15.34 21.10
CA VAL A 6 0.89 -14.88 19.71
C VAL A 6 0.36 -15.92 18.72
N GLU A 7 0.65 -17.21 18.91
CA GLU A 7 0.06 -18.28 18.09
C GLU A 7 -1.46 -18.37 18.24
N PHE A 8 -2.00 -18.19 19.45
CA PHE A 8 -3.45 -18.24 19.72
C PHE A 8 -4.21 -17.04 19.10
N LEU A 9 -3.62 -15.83 19.16
CA LEU A 9 -4.12 -14.68 18.41
C LEU A 9 -3.96 -14.90 16.90
N ARG A 10 -2.85 -15.48 16.42
CA ARG A 10 -2.69 -15.90 15.02
C ARG A 10 -3.80 -16.86 14.61
N PHE A 11 -4.16 -17.82 15.46
CA PHE A 11 -5.16 -18.87 15.19
C PHE A 11 -6.59 -18.32 15.16
N SER A 12 -6.94 -17.40 16.05
CA SER A 12 -8.27 -16.74 16.05
C SER A 12 -8.40 -15.69 14.94
N PHE A 13 -7.32 -15.00 14.58
CA PHE A 13 -7.31 -14.09 13.41
C PHE A 13 -7.29 -14.84 12.08
N LEU A 14 -6.68 -16.04 12.02
CA LEU A 14 -6.61 -16.90 10.82
C LEU A 14 -8.00 -17.38 10.36
N SER A 15 -8.90 -17.68 11.29
CA SER A 15 -10.26 -18.15 10.98
C SER A 15 -11.10 -17.08 10.25
N LEU A 16 -10.83 -15.79 10.50
CA LEU A 16 -11.51 -14.65 9.88
C LEU A 16 -10.82 -14.15 8.60
N TYR A 17 -9.61 -14.64 8.29
CA TYR A 17 -8.80 -14.18 7.15
C TYR A 17 -8.67 -15.18 5.99
N LEU A 18 -9.17 -16.41 6.16
CA LEU A 18 -9.17 -17.43 5.12
C LEU A 18 -10.20 -17.09 4.05
N LEU A 19 -9.77 -16.48 2.95
CA LEU A 19 -10.63 -16.28 1.79
C LEU A 19 -10.52 -17.50 0.87
N THR A 20 -11.63 -18.19 0.68
CA THR A 20 -11.76 -19.27 -0.28
C THR A 20 -11.95 -18.68 -1.66
N PHE A 21 -11.03 -18.98 -2.59
CA PHE A 21 -11.14 -18.57 -3.97
C PHE A 21 -11.35 -19.81 -4.85
N GLN A 22 -12.35 -19.75 -5.73
CA GLN A 22 -12.61 -20.80 -6.70
C GLN A 22 -11.89 -20.47 -8.01
N LEU A 23 -11.02 -21.37 -8.44
CA LEU A 23 -10.40 -21.28 -9.76
C LEU A 23 -11.44 -21.59 -10.84
N PRO A 24 -11.23 -21.13 -12.10
CA PRO A 24 -12.08 -21.50 -13.23
C PRO A 24 -12.14 -23.02 -13.46
N ASP A 25 -11.18 -23.78 -12.93
CA ASP A 25 -11.13 -25.25 -12.96
C ASP A 25 -12.00 -25.93 -11.87
N GLY A 26 -12.73 -25.15 -11.06
CA GLY A 26 -13.58 -25.66 -9.96
C GLY A 26 -12.83 -26.06 -8.68
N ARG A 27 -11.52 -25.81 -8.62
CA ARG A 27 -10.70 -26.07 -7.42
C ARG A 27 -10.78 -24.90 -6.44
N THR A 28 -11.00 -25.20 -5.17
CA THR A 28 -11.01 -24.21 -4.08
C THR A 28 -9.63 -24.08 -3.46
N ILE A 29 -9.05 -22.88 -3.52
CA ILE A 29 -7.81 -22.54 -2.81
C ILE A 29 -8.15 -21.69 -1.59
N ARG A 30 -7.51 -22.00 -0.46
CA ARG A 30 -7.61 -21.22 0.77
C ARG A 30 -6.45 -20.24 0.81
N LEU A 31 -6.74 -18.95 0.64
CA LEU A 31 -5.73 -17.91 0.73
C LEU A 31 -5.72 -17.36 2.16
N GLY A 32 -4.58 -17.51 2.84
CA GLY A 32 -4.37 -17.07 4.21
C GLY A 32 -3.63 -15.73 4.30
N GLY A 33 -2.60 -15.66 5.15
CA GLY A 33 -1.82 -14.45 5.40
C GLY A 33 -0.93 -13.97 4.24
N GLU A 34 -0.75 -14.80 3.21
CA GLU A 34 0.09 -14.51 2.03
C GLU A 34 -0.35 -13.23 1.30
N ARG A 35 -1.64 -12.88 1.38
CA ARG A 35 -2.19 -11.65 0.77
C ARG A 35 -1.68 -10.37 1.41
N PHE A 36 -1.19 -10.45 2.65
CA PHE A 36 -0.61 -9.31 3.37
C PHE A 36 0.89 -9.21 3.20
N GLU A 37 1.56 -10.32 2.92
CA GLU A 37 3.00 -10.32 2.65
C GLU A 37 3.29 -9.62 1.31
N ALA A 38 2.44 -9.81 0.31
CA ALA A 38 2.56 -9.17 -1.00
C ALA A 38 2.69 -7.62 -0.93
N PRO A 39 1.80 -6.88 -0.24
CA PRO A 39 1.97 -5.44 -0.07
C PRO A 39 3.11 -5.07 0.88
N GLU A 40 3.51 -5.92 1.84
CA GLU A 40 4.62 -5.60 2.75
C GLU A 40 5.97 -5.58 2.03
N VAL A 41 6.17 -6.44 1.02
CA VAL A 41 7.38 -6.43 0.18
C VAL A 41 7.58 -5.10 -0.55
N LEU A 42 6.50 -4.36 -0.86
CA LEU A 42 6.59 -3.04 -1.50
C LEU A 42 7.18 -1.97 -0.57
N PHE A 43 6.97 -2.11 0.74
CA PHE A 43 7.50 -1.19 1.75
C PHE A 43 8.83 -1.70 2.33
N GLN A 44 9.00 -3.02 2.39
CA GLN A 44 10.18 -3.71 2.92
C GLN A 44 10.74 -4.69 1.88
N PRO A 45 11.46 -4.20 0.85
CA PRO A 45 12.05 -5.06 -0.18
C PRO A 45 13.15 -5.99 0.36
N HIS A 46 13.65 -5.74 1.57
CA HIS A 46 14.55 -6.66 2.28
C HIS A 46 13.95 -8.05 2.49
N LEU A 47 12.61 -8.19 2.54
CA LEU A 47 11.94 -9.49 2.65
C LEU A 47 12.21 -10.43 1.48
N ILE A 48 12.56 -9.89 0.31
CA ILE A 48 12.91 -10.66 -0.90
C ILE A 48 14.42 -10.60 -1.21
N ASN A 49 15.25 -10.18 -0.24
CA ASN A 49 16.69 -9.96 -0.39
C ASN A 49 17.04 -8.96 -1.52
N VAL A 50 16.18 -7.95 -1.75
CA VAL A 50 16.45 -6.88 -2.70
C VAL A 50 16.83 -5.61 -1.94
N GLU A 51 18.05 -5.13 -2.15
CA GLU A 51 18.57 -3.89 -1.55
C GLU A 51 18.06 -2.66 -2.32
N LYS A 52 16.76 -2.39 -2.21
CA LYS A 52 16.14 -1.17 -2.73
C LYS A 52 15.46 -0.40 -1.60
N PRO A 53 15.30 0.93 -1.73
CA PRO A 53 14.44 1.69 -0.83
C PRO A 53 12.97 1.25 -1.00
N GLY A 54 12.21 1.35 0.10
CA GLY A 54 10.77 1.07 0.07
C GLY A 54 10.01 2.06 -0.80
N LEU A 55 8.77 1.72 -1.19
CA LEU A 55 7.90 2.60 -2.00
C LEU A 55 7.80 4.01 -1.41
N SER A 56 7.67 4.10 -0.08
CA SER A 56 7.56 5.37 0.63
C SER A 56 8.82 6.22 0.51
N GLU A 57 9.99 5.61 0.66
CA GLU A 57 11.27 6.32 0.57
C GLU A 57 11.56 6.80 -0.85
N ILE A 58 11.21 5.99 -1.87
CA ILE A 58 11.32 6.38 -3.27
C ILE A 58 10.44 7.60 -3.55
N LEU A 59 9.17 7.56 -3.14
CA LEU A 59 8.25 8.69 -3.32
C LEU A 59 8.76 9.95 -2.63
N PHE A 60 9.24 9.83 -1.39
CA PHE A 60 9.83 10.96 -0.66
C PHE A 60 11.07 11.51 -1.37
N GLY A 61 11.95 10.64 -1.89
CA GLY A 61 13.12 11.03 -2.67
C GLY A 61 12.75 11.77 -3.96
N CYS A 62 11.73 11.32 -4.68
CA CYS A 62 11.22 12.01 -5.86
C CYS A 62 10.71 13.42 -5.54
N ILE A 63 9.92 13.58 -4.47
CA ILE A 63 9.43 14.91 -4.05
C ILE A 63 10.59 15.79 -3.57
N GLN A 64 11.58 15.22 -2.88
CA GLN A 64 12.74 15.99 -2.42
C GLN A 64 13.64 16.45 -3.58
N SER A 65 13.65 15.71 -4.70
CA SER A 65 14.39 16.10 -5.91
C SER A 65 13.73 17.22 -6.72
N SER A 66 12.44 17.51 -6.48
CA SER A 66 11.73 18.59 -7.16
C SER A 66 11.97 19.96 -6.50
N ASP A 67 11.57 21.02 -7.19
CA ASP A 67 11.71 22.40 -6.73
C ASP A 67 10.93 22.66 -5.44
N ILE A 68 11.54 23.43 -4.52
CA ILE A 68 11.03 23.68 -3.16
C ILE A 68 9.60 24.23 -3.17
N ASP A 69 9.29 25.13 -4.10
CA ASP A 69 7.98 25.76 -4.21
C ASP A 69 6.86 24.75 -4.54
N THR A 70 7.19 23.69 -5.29
CA THR A 70 6.22 22.68 -5.73
C THR A 70 6.05 21.51 -4.75
N ARG A 71 6.99 21.32 -3.80
CA ARG A 71 6.99 20.18 -2.88
C ARG A 71 5.71 20.11 -2.04
N LEU A 72 5.26 21.25 -1.54
CA LEU A 72 4.06 21.35 -0.73
C LEU A 72 2.81 20.89 -1.47
N ASP A 73 2.73 21.17 -2.77
CA ASP A 73 1.60 20.78 -3.60
C ASP A 73 1.67 19.30 -3.98
N PHE A 74 2.87 18.73 -4.19
CA PHE A 74 3.03 17.29 -4.37
C PHE A 74 2.60 16.48 -3.16
N TYR A 75 2.91 16.92 -1.93
CA TYR A 75 2.44 16.23 -0.73
C TYR A 75 0.92 16.29 -0.54
N LYS A 76 0.24 17.32 -1.07
CA LYS A 76 -1.23 17.42 -1.06
C LYS A 76 -1.89 16.56 -2.14
N HIS A 77 -1.19 16.26 -3.23
CA HIS A 77 -1.74 15.65 -4.43
C HIS A 77 -1.02 14.36 -4.83
N ILE A 78 -1.06 13.34 -3.95
CA ILE A 78 -0.54 12.01 -4.28
C ILE A 78 -1.68 11.17 -4.88
N VAL A 79 -1.52 10.84 -6.16
CA VAL A 79 -2.44 9.99 -6.92
C VAL A 79 -1.90 8.57 -7.00
N LEU A 80 -2.67 7.61 -6.48
CA LEU A 80 -2.37 6.19 -6.67
C LEU A 80 -3.13 5.64 -7.87
N SER A 81 -2.39 4.97 -8.76
CA SER A 81 -2.92 4.30 -9.94
C SER A 81 -2.27 2.92 -10.11
N GLY A 82 -2.99 1.99 -10.76
CA GLY A 82 -2.52 0.63 -11.04
C GLY A 82 -3.34 -0.48 -10.38
N GLY A 83 -3.06 -1.74 -10.76
CA GLY A 83 -3.71 -2.90 -10.15
C GLY A 83 -3.21 -3.19 -8.74
N SER A 84 -1.91 -2.95 -8.48
CA SER A 84 -1.28 -3.17 -7.18
C SER A 84 -1.73 -2.18 -6.11
N THR A 85 -2.36 -1.06 -6.47
CA THR A 85 -2.92 -0.12 -5.47
C THR A 85 -4.29 -0.55 -4.97
N MET A 86 -4.88 -1.61 -5.54
CA MET A 86 -6.14 -2.21 -5.08
C MET A 86 -5.99 -3.09 -3.83
N TYR A 87 -4.78 -3.24 -3.28
CA TYR A 87 -4.62 -3.93 -2.00
C TYR A 87 -5.39 -3.19 -0.90
N PRO A 88 -6.24 -3.89 -0.12
CA PRO A 88 -7.02 -3.26 0.93
C PRO A 88 -6.08 -2.68 1.99
N GLY A 89 -6.28 -1.39 2.33
CA GLY A 89 -5.49 -0.70 3.35
C GLY A 89 -4.13 -0.17 2.88
N LEU A 90 -3.69 -0.44 1.64
CA LEU A 90 -2.49 0.16 1.05
C LEU A 90 -2.50 1.70 1.04
N PRO A 91 -3.59 2.40 0.64
CA PRO A 91 -3.60 3.87 0.67
C PRO A 91 -3.43 4.42 2.10
N SER A 92 -4.11 3.83 3.09
CA SER A 92 -3.99 4.23 4.50
C SER A 92 -2.59 3.98 5.07
N ARG A 93 -1.95 2.88 4.67
CA ARG A 93 -0.56 2.56 5.06
C ARG A 93 0.41 3.57 4.45
N LEU A 94 0.30 3.86 3.15
CA LEU A 94 1.17 4.82 2.47
C LEU A 94 1.02 6.23 3.06
N GLU A 95 -0.20 6.67 3.35
CA GLU A 95 -0.45 7.96 3.99
C GLU A 95 0.24 8.06 5.36
N LYS A 96 0.16 6.99 6.17
CA LYS A 96 0.81 6.93 7.48
C LYS A 96 2.33 7.00 7.38
N GLU A 97 2.94 6.23 6.49
CA GLU A 97 4.40 6.26 6.30
C GLU A 97 4.90 7.58 5.72
N MET A 98 4.16 8.19 4.78
CA MET A 98 4.47 9.53 4.28
C MET A 98 4.48 10.58 5.39
N LYS A 99 3.45 10.56 6.25
CA LYS A 99 3.40 11.46 7.42
C LYS A 99 4.58 11.21 8.36
N GLN A 100 4.93 9.95 8.60
CA GLN A 100 6.04 9.59 9.49
C GLN A 100 7.40 10.06 8.93
N LEU A 101 7.67 9.82 7.64
CA LEU A 101 8.89 10.29 6.98
C LEU A 101 8.99 11.82 6.93
N TYR A 102 7.87 12.51 6.70
CA TYR A 102 7.83 13.96 6.71
C TYR A 102 8.11 14.52 8.11
N LEU A 103 7.51 13.93 9.15
CA LEU A 103 7.75 14.34 10.54
C LEU A 103 9.22 14.15 10.95
N ASP A 104 9.79 12.99 10.60
CA ASP A 104 11.16 12.62 10.96
C ASP A 104 12.20 13.47 10.22
N ARG A 105 12.04 13.67 8.91
CA ARG A 105 13.04 14.35 8.08
C ARG A 105 12.89 15.86 7.99
N VAL A 106 11.65 16.38 8.05
CA VAL A 106 11.37 17.81 7.85
C VAL A 106 11.08 18.52 9.16
N LEU A 107 10.19 17.97 9.99
CA LEU A 107 9.63 18.72 11.13
C LEU A 107 10.33 18.49 12.47
N LYS A 108 11.22 17.49 12.62
CA LYS A 108 11.99 17.20 13.85
C LYS A 108 11.17 17.32 15.16
N GLY A 109 9.87 17.02 15.12
CA GLY A 109 8.97 17.08 16.29
C GLY A 109 7.94 18.22 16.35
N ASN A 110 7.85 19.15 15.39
CA ASN A 110 6.76 20.13 15.35
C ASN A 110 5.50 19.55 14.69
N THR A 111 4.52 19.15 15.51
CA THR A 111 3.26 18.48 15.11
C THR A 111 2.12 19.44 14.80
N GLU A 112 2.28 20.30 13.80
CA GLU A 112 1.21 21.20 13.36
C GLU A 112 1.09 21.15 11.83
N LEU A 113 0.06 20.45 11.35
CA LEU A 113 -0.54 20.57 10.01
C LEU A 113 0.29 20.11 8.81
N PHE A 114 0.24 18.81 8.51
CA PHE A 114 0.28 18.36 7.12
C PHE A 114 -0.80 17.30 6.83
N GLN A 115 -1.82 17.69 6.06
CA GLN A 115 -2.81 16.76 5.51
C GLN A 115 -2.32 16.28 4.15
N VAL A 116 -1.62 15.14 4.13
CA VAL A 116 -1.43 14.40 2.88
C VAL A 116 -2.80 13.89 2.45
N ARG A 117 -3.33 14.41 1.34
CA ARG A 117 -4.59 13.93 0.76
C ARG A 117 -4.25 12.95 -0.33
N LEU A 118 -4.36 11.67 0.00
CA LEU A 118 -4.12 10.61 -0.96
C LEU A 118 -5.42 10.33 -1.74
N VAL A 119 -5.38 10.53 -3.05
CA VAL A 119 -6.50 10.21 -3.94
C VAL A 119 -6.16 8.92 -4.66
N ALA A 120 -6.79 7.81 -4.23
CA ALA A 120 -6.68 6.55 -4.93
C ALA A 120 -7.70 6.53 -6.07
N PHE A 121 -7.21 6.60 -7.31
CA PHE A 121 -8.03 6.26 -8.47
C PHE A 121 -7.99 4.74 -8.59
N SER A 122 -9.07 4.08 -8.18
CA SER A 122 -9.22 2.66 -8.42
C SER A 122 -9.19 2.43 -9.94
N CYS A 123 -8.33 1.51 -10.38
CA CYS A 123 -8.17 1.14 -11.80
C CYS A 123 -9.45 0.55 -12.44
N PHE A 124 -10.57 0.48 -11.71
CA PHE A 124 -11.88 0.19 -12.28
C PHE A 124 -12.25 1.19 -13.40
N PHE A 125 -11.79 2.44 -13.30
CA PHE A 125 -12.07 3.47 -14.30
C PHE A 125 -11.34 3.26 -15.64
N PHE A 126 -10.14 2.67 -15.66
CA PHE A 126 -9.41 2.45 -16.92
C PHE A 126 -9.85 1.19 -17.67
N ARG A 127 -10.44 0.21 -16.98
CA ARG A 127 -10.95 -1.01 -17.62
C ARG A 127 -12.31 -0.80 -18.30
N GLN A 128 -13.12 0.20 -17.93
CA GLN A 128 -14.39 0.44 -18.63
C GLN A 128 -14.23 1.10 -20.01
N HIS A 129 -13.12 1.78 -20.31
CA HIS A 129 -12.88 2.33 -21.65
C HIS A 129 -12.21 1.38 -22.64
N SER A 130 -11.55 0.32 -22.18
CA SER A 130 -10.92 -0.67 -23.07
C SER A 130 -11.82 -1.86 -23.42
N VAL A 131 -12.84 -2.17 -22.60
CA VAL A 131 -13.73 -3.31 -22.87
C VAL A 131 -14.97 -2.91 -23.71
N ASN A 132 -15.30 -1.61 -23.78
CA ASN A 132 -16.45 -1.13 -24.58
C ASN A 132 -16.12 -0.88 -26.07
N SER A 133 -14.88 -1.11 -26.50
CA SER A 133 -14.44 -0.94 -27.89
C SER A 133 -14.32 -2.27 -28.67
N TYR A 134 -14.68 -3.40 -28.06
CA TYR A 134 -14.68 -4.73 -28.71
C TYR A 134 -16.08 -5.36 -28.86
N LEU A 135 -17.14 -4.57 -28.66
CA LEU A 135 -18.51 -4.94 -29.02
C LEU A 135 -19.07 -3.88 -29.98
N HIS A 136 -18.64 -3.97 -31.24
CA HIS A 136 -19.35 -3.46 -32.40
C HIS A 136 -18.95 -4.27 -33.64
#